data_AF-A0A0T5ZNU3-F1
#
_entry.id   AF-A0A0T5ZNU3-F1
#
_cell.length_a   1.000
_cell.length_b   1.000
_cell.length_c   1.000
_cell.angle_alpha   90.00
_cell.angle_beta   90.00
_cell.angle_gamma   90.00
#
_symmetry.space_group_name_H-M   'P 1'
#
loop_
_entity.id
_entity.type
_entity.pdbx_description
1 polymer ?
#
loop_
_entity_poly.entity_id
_entity_poly.type
_entity_poly.pdbx_seq_one_letter_code
_entity_poly.pdbx_strand_id
1 'polypeptide(L)'
;MTAVVGTEPAYLALHRSGELADRASLALGRLTSCDLCARYCRVDRLSGTKGAVCRTGRWARVASYGPHHGEERPISGRRGSGTIFFAWCNLRCVFCQNWELSQRGDGSEVQAEGLAAMMLELQEMGCHNVNLVTPSHVVAQILEALVIAAAAGLRLPLVYNTGGYDSPEALALLDGVVDIYMPDMKYGDSDLARRYSHVREYVQADRRAVREMHRQVGDLVLDEHGVAVRGLLVRHLVLPGNIAGTDQVLAWIASEVSPDTYVNLMAQYRPCYRAWEHPTLDRRLTRAEYRRACELAGRVGLVRLDPG
;
A
#
# COMPACT_ATOMS: atom_id res chain seq x y z
N MET A 1 17.05 27.80 -4.16
CA MET A 1 16.69 26.38 -4.30
C MET A 1 17.72 25.58 -3.51
N THR A 2 17.44 25.37 -2.23
CA THR A 2 18.28 24.54 -1.36
C THR A 2 18.16 23.10 -1.81
N ALA A 3 19.29 22.49 -2.17
CA ALA A 3 19.39 21.05 -2.36
C ALA A 3 18.84 20.35 -1.11
N VAL A 4 17.81 19.51 -1.28
CA VAL A 4 17.34 18.65 -0.20
C VAL A 4 18.37 17.55 -0.08
N VAL A 5 19.33 17.76 0.82
CA VAL A 5 20.19 16.71 1.38
C VAL A 5 19.28 15.54 1.74
N GLY A 6 19.57 14.36 1.20
CA GLY A 6 18.74 13.16 1.31
C GLY A 6 18.18 13.02 2.72
N THR A 7 16.86 13.18 2.83
CA THR A 7 16.18 13.12 4.11
C THR A 7 16.39 11.74 4.70
N GLU A 8 16.95 11.68 5.90
CA GLU A 8 17.07 10.43 6.64
C GLU A 8 15.69 9.75 6.77
N PRO A 9 15.57 8.43 6.50
CA PRO A 9 14.31 7.73 6.67
C PRO A 9 13.72 7.92 8.06
N ALA A 10 12.41 8.15 8.12
CA ALA A 10 11.71 8.57 9.33
C ALA A 10 11.87 7.58 10.50
N TYR A 11 11.87 6.28 10.20
CA TYR A 11 11.99 5.22 11.22
C TYR A 11 13.32 5.24 11.98
N LEU A 12 14.39 5.85 11.45
CA LEU A 12 15.69 5.88 12.11
C LEU A 12 15.68 6.76 13.36
N ALA A 13 14.87 7.83 13.38
CA ALA A 13 14.67 8.63 14.58
C ALA A 13 13.98 7.81 15.69
N LEU A 14 12.94 7.04 15.33
CA LEU A 14 12.23 6.14 16.24
C LEU A 14 13.10 4.98 16.71
N HIS A 15 14.00 4.48 15.85
CA HIS A 15 14.97 3.46 16.23
C HIS A 15 15.92 3.99 17.31
N ARG A 16 16.48 5.19 17.13
CA ARG A 16 17.40 5.81 18.10
C ARG A 16 16.73 6.14 19.44
N SER A 17 15.45 6.53 19.43
CA SER A 17 14.71 6.80 20.67
C SER A 17 14.25 5.53 21.40
N GLY A 18 14.31 4.36 20.75
CA GLY A 18 13.75 3.10 21.25
C GLY A 18 12.26 2.90 20.96
N GLU A 19 11.57 3.97 20.52
CA GLU A 19 10.12 3.95 20.27
C GLU A 19 9.72 2.95 19.18
N LEU A 20 10.60 2.71 18.19
CA LEU A 20 10.34 1.69 17.17
C LEU A 20 10.17 0.29 17.77
N ALA A 21 10.96 -0.06 18.79
CA ALA A 21 10.89 -1.35 19.47
C ALA A 21 9.62 -1.47 20.34
N ASP A 22 9.22 -0.38 21.00
CA ASP A 22 7.97 -0.31 21.77
C ASP A 22 6.76 -0.51 20.86
N ARG A 23 6.74 0.17 19.70
CA ARG A 23 5.67 0.03 18.70
C ARG A 23 5.63 -1.36 18.08
N ALA A 24 6.78 -1.97 17.80
CA ALA A 24 6.85 -3.36 17.34
C ALA A 24 6.24 -4.32 18.38
N SER A 25 6.60 -4.16 19.66
CA SER A 25 6.05 -4.96 20.76
C SER A 25 4.54 -4.79 20.91
N LEU A 26 4.04 -3.55 20.83
CA LEU A 26 2.60 -3.26 20.84
C LEU A 26 1.88 -3.89 19.64
N ALA A 27 2.46 -3.80 18.45
CA ALA A 27 1.90 -4.37 17.23
C ALA A 27 1.82 -5.91 17.30
N LEU A 28 2.84 -6.57 17.87
CA LEU A 28 2.82 -8.00 18.14
C LEU A 28 1.74 -8.38 19.15
N GLY A 29 1.56 -7.60 20.22
CA GLY A 29 0.47 -7.79 21.19
C GLY A 29 -0.91 -7.75 20.54
N ARG A 30 -1.12 -6.87 19.56
CA ARG A 30 -2.37 -6.80 18.78
C ARG A 30 -2.67 -8.05 17.98
N LEU A 31 -1.70 -8.94 17.71
CA LEU A 31 -1.97 -10.22 17.03
C LEU A 31 -2.86 -11.16 17.84
N THR A 32 -2.93 -11.02 19.17
CA THR A 32 -3.81 -11.81 20.05
C THR A 32 -5.30 -11.46 19.87
N SER A 33 -5.61 -10.25 19.38
CA SER A 33 -6.95 -9.81 19.03
C SER A 33 -6.89 -8.82 17.86
N CYS A 34 -6.61 -9.36 16.67
CA CYS A 34 -6.15 -8.58 15.52
C CYS A 34 -7.11 -7.47 15.08
N ASP A 35 -6.61 -6.24 15.06
CA ASP A 35 -7.23 -5.02 14.53
C ASP A 35 -6.32 -4.21 13.59
N LEU A 36 -5.28 -4.84 13.05
CA LEU A 36 -4.28 -4.19 12.19
C LEU A 36 -4.77 -3.85 10.77
N CYS A 37 -6.04 -4.13 10.44
CA CYS A 37 -6.66 -3.66 9.21
C CYS A 37 -8.15 -3.41 9.43
N ALA A 38 -8.81 -2.71 8.50
CA ALA A 38 -10.21 -2.32 8.63
C ALA A 38 -11.21 -3.50 8.60
N ARG A 39 -10.75 -4.75 8.64
CA ARG A 39 -11.61 -5.92 8.91
C ARG A 39 -11.92 -6.11 10.38
N TYR A 40 -11.07 -5.65 11.30
CA TYR A 40 -11.22 -5.85 12.75
C TYR A 40 -11.62 -7.30 13.10
N CYS A 41 -10.87 -8.30 12.60
CA CYS A 41 -11.30 -9.70 12.72
C CYS A 41 -11.23 -10.23 14.15
N ARG A 42 -10.45 -9.60 15.04
CA ARG A 42 -10.24 -10.01 16.45
C ARG A 42 -9.74 -11.44 16.63
N VAL A 43 -9.24 -12.06 15.55
CA VAL A 43 -8.64 -13.39 15.58
C VAL A 43 -7.32 -13.32 16.32
N ASP A 44 -7.10 -14.29 17.21
CA ASP A 44 -5.79 -14.57 17.78
C ASP A 44 -4.92 -15.26 16.72
N ARG A 45 -4.10 -14.47 16.05
CA ARG A 45 -3.18 -14.90 14.98
C ARG A 45 -1.98 -15.67 15.51
N LEU A 46 -1.76 -15.71 16.82
CA LEU A 46 -0.72 -16.52 17.47
C LEU A 46 -1.20 -17.96 17.66
N SER A 47 -2.49 -18.13 17.97
CA SER A 47 -3.12 -19.45 18.15
C SER A 47 -3.60 -20.09 16.84
N GLY A 48 -3.75 -19.31 15.77
CA GLY A 48 -4.07 -19.84 14.43
C GLY A 48 -4.68 -18.79 13.51
N THR A 49 -5.11 -19.20 12.32
CA THR A 49 -5.62 -18.28 11.27
C THR A 49 -7.09 -18.46 10.97
N LYS A 50 -7.79 -19.34 11.70
CA LYS A 50 -9.21 -19.60 11.49
C LYS A 50 -10.02 -18.33 11.74
N GLY A 51 -10.80 -17.91 10.74
CA GLY A 51 -11.57 -16.67 10.77
C GLY A 51 -10.82 -15.43 10.26
N ALA A 52 -9.49 -15.48 10.14
CA ALA A 52 -8.72 -14.39 9.55
C ALA A 52 -8.85 -14.47 8.03
N VAL A 53 -9.55 -13.50 7.42
CA VAL A 53 -9.73 -13.48 5.96
C VAL A 53 -8.39 -13.51 5.24
N CYS A 54 -7.37 -12.79 5.73
CA CYS A 54 -6.02 -12.78 5.18
C CYS A 54 -5.23 -14.07 5.42
N ARG A 55 -5.72 -15.03 6.21
CA ARG A 55 -5.05 -16.32 6.49
C ARG A 55 -3.59 -16.21 6.98
N THR A 56 -3.19 -15.06 7.53
CA THR A 56 -1.82 -14.82 7.98
C THR A 56 -1.74 -14.97 9.49
N GLY A 57 -0.80 -15.77 9.98
CA GLY A 57 -0.59 -16.04 11.40
C GLY A 57 0.45 -15.11 12.02
N ARG A 58 1.31 -15.68 12.87
CA ARG A 58 2.45 -15.03 13.52
C ARG A 58 3.49 -14.52 12.53
N TRP A 59 3.78 -15.29 11.49
CA TRP A 59 4.81 -14.98 10.50
C TRP A 59 4.20 -14.36 9.24
N ALA A 60 4.92 -13.43 8.63
CA ALA A 60 4.56 -12.91 7.33
C ALA A 60 4.84 -14.00 6.29
N ARG A 61 4.02 -14.08 5.25
CA ARG A 61 4.32 -14.95 4.11
C ARG A 61 4.82 -14.07 2.96
N VAL A 62 6.03 -14.32 2.49
CA VAL A 62 6.65 -13.57 1.39
C VAL A 62 6.60 -14.43 0.14
N ALA A 63 6.01 -13.88 -0.92
CA ALA A 63 5.91 -14.50 -2.23
C ALA A 63 7.22 -14.36 -3.01
N SER A 64 7.78 -13.16 -3.02
CA SER A 64 9.03 -12.82 -3.70
C SER A 64 9.56 -11.49 -3.17
N TYR A 65 10.85 -11.23 -3.41
CA TYR A 65 11.45 -9.92 -3.23
C TYR A 65 12.50 -9.64 -4.31
N GLY A 66 12.77 -8.37 -4.58
CA GLY A 66 13.83 -7.94 -5.49
C GLY A 66 13.60 -6.55 -6.09
N PRO A 67 14.53 -6.07 -6.93
CA PRO A 67 14.38 -4.81 -7.64
C PRO A 67 13.19 -4.88 -8.62
N HIS A 68 12.20 -4.01 -8.43
CA HIS A 68 11.03 -3.90 -9.30
C HIS A 68 11.03 -2.58 -10.07
N HIS A 69 10.99 -2.68 -11.39
CA HIS A 69 10.99 -1.54 -12.32
C HIS A 69 9.60 -1.21 -12.88
N GLY A 70 8.55 -1.89 -12.39
CA GLY A 70 7.18 -1.74 -12.87
C GLY A 70 6.29 -0.81 -12.04
N GLU A 71 6.79 -0.22 -10.94
CA GLU A 71 6.04 0.80 -10.19
C GLU A 71 6.09 2.16 -10.92
N GLU A 72 5.38 3.14 -10.36
CA GLU A 72 5.36 4.52 -10.83
C GLU A 72 6.78 5.10 -10.89
N ARG A 73 7.00 6.02 -11.84
CA ARG A 73 8.33 6.60 -12.09
C ARG A 73 8.98 7.17 -10.82
N PRO A 74 8.24 7.88 -9.93
CA PRO A 74 8.81 8.34 -8.67
C PRO A 74 9.27 7.23 -7.73
N ILE A 75 8.68 6.04 -7.80
CA ILE A 75 8.96 4.94 -6.89
C ILE A 75 10.10 4.07 -7.42
N SER A 76 10.06 3.69 -8.70
CA SER A 76 11.10 2.84 -9.30
C SER A 76 12.36 3.60 -9.71
N GLY A 77 12.25 4.88 -10.11
CA GLY A 77 13.37 5.65 -10.65
C GLY A 77 14.21 4.86 -11.67
N ARG A 78 15.54 5.04 -11.64
CA ARG A 78 16.48 4.25 -12.46
C ARG A 78 16.98 2.95 -11.80
N ARG A 79 16.98 2.87 -10.46
CA ARG A 79 17.58 1.76 -9.70
C ARG A 79 16.57 0.69 -9.26
N GLY A 80 15.29 0.89 -9.55
CA GLY A 80 14.22 0.01 -9.12
C GLY A 80 13.74 0.32 -7.70
N SER A 81 12.51 -0.12 -7.45
CA SER A 81 11.85 -0.17 -6.15
C SER A 81 12.19 -1.49 -5.49
N GLY A 82 12.81 -1.49 -4.32
CA GLY A 82 13.20 -2.72 -3.64
C GLY A 82 11.97 -3.37 -3.03
N THR A 83 11.36 -4.31 -3.75
CA THR A 83 9.97 -4.69 -3.47
C THR A 83 9.91 -6.01 -2.73
N ILE A 84 9.10 -6.09 -1.68
CA ILE A 84 8.76 -7.31 -0.95
C ILE A 84 7.27 -7.56 -1.14
N PHE A 85 6.93 -8.61 -1.89
CA PHE A 85 5.55 -9.01 -2.14
C PHE A 85 5.07 -9.94 -1.03
N PHE A 86 4.14 -9.48 -0.19
CA PHE A 86 3.49 -10.34 0.78
C PHE A 86 2.39 -11.16 0.13
N ALA A 87 2.32 -12.44 0.50
CA ALA A 87 1.22 -13.30 0.15
C ALA A 87 -0.01 -13.00 1.02
N TRP A 88 -1.16 -13.46 0.55
CA TRP A 88 -2.47 -13.12 1.07
C TRP A 88 -2.81 -11.63 0.98
N CYS A 89 -4.02 -11.26 1.42
CA CYS A 89 -4.52 -9.89 1.39
C CYS A 89 -5.69 -9.74 2.37
N ASN A 90 -5.87 -8.54 2.92
CA ASN A 90 -7.08 -8.14 3.61
C ASN A 90 -8.25 -7.85 2.65
N LEU A 91 -8.07 -7.88 1.33
CA LEU A 91 -9.13 -7.78 0.32
C LEU A 91 -9.35 -9.12 -0.41
N ARG A 92 -10.53 -9.26 -1.04
CA ARG A 92 -10.89 -10.42 -1.85
C ARG A 92 -11.44 -9.99 -3.20
N CYS A 93 -10.65 -9.19 -3.92
CA CYS A 93 -11.02 -8.64 -5.23
C CYS A 93 -11.24 -9.76 -6.25
N VAL A 94 -12.42 -9.81 -6.87
CA VAL A 94 -12.75 -10.78 -7.92
C VAL A 94 -11.95 -10.58 -9.20
N PHE A 95 -11.32 -9.42 -9.36
CA PHE A 95 -10.47 -9.05 -10.51
C PHE A 95 -8.98 -8.92 -10.15
N CYS A 96 -8.54 -9.50 -9.03
CA CYS A 96 -7.16 -9.36 -8.56
C CYS A 96 -6.14 -9.84 -9.62
N GLN A 97 -5.22 -8.96 -10.02
CA GLN A 97 -4.16 -9.29 -10.97
C GLN A 97 -3.04 -10.13 -10.36
N ASN A 98 -2.88 -10.09 -9.03
CA ASN A 98 -1.92 -10.85 -8.25
C ASN A 98 -2.62 -11.95 -7.44
N TRP A 99 -3.66 -12.58 -7.99
CA TRP A 99 -4.54 -13.49 -7.25
C TRP A 99 -3.81 -14.76 -6.79
N GLU A 100 -2.77 -15.20 -7.50
CA GLU A 100 -1.87 -16.28 -7.11
C GLU A 100 -1.26 -15.99 -5.73
N LEU A 101 -0.82 -14.75 -5.51
CA LEU A 101 -0.25 -14.33 -4.24
C LEU A 101 -1.35 -14.05 -3.20
N SER A 102 -2.32 -13.21 -3.56
CA SER A 102 -3.30 -12.66 -2.62
C SER A 102 -4.44 -13.62 -2.24
N GLN A 103 -4.76 -14.60 -3.10
CA GLN A 103 -5.89 -15.54 -2.94
C GLN A 103 -5.46 -17.00 -2.77
N ARG A 104 -4.35 -17.43 -3.39
CA ARG A 104 -3.80 -18.79 -3.21
C ARG A 104 -2.74 -18.86 -2.11
N GLY A 105 -2.05 -17.75 -1.84
CA GLY A 105 -1.10 -17.65 -0.74
C GLY A 105 0.29 -18.19 -1.09
N ASP A 106 0.68 -18.09 -2.36
CA ASP A 106 1.99 -18.53 -2.82
C ASP A 106 3.12 -17.77 -2.10
N GLY A 107 4.14 -18.50 -1.67
CA GLY A 107 5.26 -17.96 -0.91
C GLY A 107 5.57 -18.79 0.34
N SER A 108 6.50 -18.29 1.15
CA SER A 108 6.98 -18.96 2.36
C SER A 108 6.82 -18.08 3.58
N GLU A 109 6.53 -18.68 4.73
CA GLU A 109 6.56 -17.94 5.99
C GLU A 109 7.99 -17.55 6.36
N VAL A 110 8.15 -16.31 6.79
CA VAL A 110 9.43 -15.74 7.17
C VAL A 110 9.34 -15.17 8.58
N GLN A 111 10.38 -15.42 9.36
CA GLN A 111 10.59 -14.78 10.66
C GLN A 111 11.11 -13.36 10.47
N ALA A 112 11.16 -12.59 11.56
CA ALA A 112 11.55 -11.19 11.53
C ALA A 112 12.97 -10.99 10.98
N GLU A 113 13.91 -11.87 11.35
CA GLU A 113 15.30 -11.87 10.88
C GLU A 113 15.38 -12.08 9.38
N GLY A 114 14.58 -13.00 8.84
CA GLY A 114 14.52 -13.26 7.41
C GLY A 114 13.94 -12.07 6.63
N LEU A 115 12.90 -11.43 7.15
CA LEU A 115 12.33 -10.23 6.54
C LEU A 115 13.31 -9.03 6.64
N ALA A 116 14.02 -8.90 7.75
CA ALA A 116 15.06 -7.87 7.94
C ALA A 116 16.23 -8.06 6.95
N ALA A 117 16.68 -9.31 6.77
CA ALA A 117 17.71 -9.64 5.79
C ALA A 117 17.29 -9.23 4.37
N MET A 118 16.04 -9.52 3.96
CA MET A 118 15.52 -9.07 2.66
C MET A 118 15.58 -7.55 2.50
N MET A 119 15.24 -6.77 3.54
CA MET A 119 15.33 -5.30 3.48
C MET A 119 16.77 -4.82 3.26
N LEU A 120 17.73 -5.44 3.94
CA LEU A 120 19.15 -5.11 3.83
C LEU A 120 19.72 -5.53 2.48
N GLU A 121 19.35 -6.71 1.97
CA GLU A 121 19.76 -7.17 0.63
C GLU A 121 19.25 -6.22 -0.47
N LEU A 122 18.02 -5.72 -0.36
CA LEU A 122 17.47 -4.73 -1.30
C LEU A 122 18.27 -3.42 -1.27
N GLN A 123 18.79 -3.03 -0.09
CA GLN A 123 19.72 -1.91 0.04
C GLN A 123 21.06 -2.18 -0.61
N GLU A 124 21.64 -3.36 -0.41
CA GLU A 124 22.91 -3.76 -1.03
C GLU A 124 22.80 -3.84 -2.56
N MET A 125 21.63 -4.24 -3.08
CA MET A 125 21.31 -4.19 -4.51
C MET A 125 21.18 -2.76 -5.06
N GLY A 126 21.18 -1.74 -4.20
CA GLY A 126 21.13 -0.33 -4.59
C GLY A 126 19.74 0.18 -4.95
N CYS A 127 18.67 -0.49 -4.50
CA CYS A 127 17.29 -0.05 -4.71
C CYS A 127 17.05 1.33 -4.09
N HIS A 128 16.07 2.08 -4.60
CA HIS A 128 15.75 3.42 -4.07
C HIS A 128 15.00 3.40 -2.74
N ASN A 129 14.28 2.32 -2.45
CA ASN A 129 13.40 2.18 -1.29
C ASN A 129 13.19 0.69 -0.97
N VAL A 130 12.58 0.43 0.18
CA VAL A 130 11.93 -0.84 0.49
C VAL A 130 10.42 -0.67 0.35
N ASN A 131 9.84 -1.25 -0.70
CA ASN A 131 8.43 -1.22 -1.03
C ASN A 131 7.73 -2.48 -0.54
N LEU A 132 6.88 -2.29 0.47
CA LEU A 132 6.13 -3.32 1.16
C LEU A 132 4.76 -3.44 0.49
N VAL A 133 4.55 -4.51 -0.29
CA VAL A 133 3.34 -4.67 -1.12
C VAL A 133 2.32 -5.58 -0.48
N THR A 134 1.09 -5.09 -0.34
CA THR A 134 0.02 -5.67 0.48
C THR A 134 0.39 -5.79 1.98
N PRO A 135 0.85 -4.71 2.63
CA PRO A 135 1.39 -4.75 3.98
C PRO A 135 0.32 -4.73 5.09
N SER A 136 -0.94 -4.38 4.78
CA SER A 136 -2.01 -4.14 5.76
C SER A 136 -2.17 -5.25 6.79
N HIS A 137 -2.08 -6.52 6.37
CA HIS A 137 -2.25 -7.66 7.26
C HIS A 137 -0.94 -8.15 7.91
N VAL A 138 0.19 -7.48 7.67
CA VAL A 138 1.51 -7.87 8.20
C VAL A 138 2.25 -6.73 8.92
N VAL A 139 1.54 -5.68 9.35
CA VAL A 139 2.11 -4.51 10.05
C VAL A 139 2.96 -4.90 11.25
N ALA A 140 2.51 -5.85 12.09
CA ALA A 140 3.26 -6.29 13.26
C ALA A 140 4.59 -6.97 12.89
N GLN A 141 4.57 -7.82 11.87
CA GLN A 141 5.74 -8.53 11.37
C GLN A 141 6.74 -7.58 10.70
N ILE A 142 6.23 -6.57 9.97
CA ILE A 142 7.05 -5.52 9.37
C ILE A 142 7.77 -4.72 10.44
N LEU A 143 7.06 -4.25 11.48
CA LEU A 143 7.68 -3.46 12.55
C LEU A 143 8.73 -4.26 13.33
N GLU A 144 8.44 -5.52 13.63
CA GLU A 144 9.41 -6.42 14.28
C GLU A 144 10.68 -6.61 13.45
N ALA A 145 10.55 -6.87 12.14
CA ALA A 145 11.69 -6.98 11.24
C ALA A 145 12.45 -5.65 11.07
N LEU A 146 11.73 -4.52 11.06
CA LEU A 146 12.33 -3.21 10.88
C LEU A 146 13.22 -2.81 12.06
N VAL A 147 12.88 -3.21 13.29
CA VAL A 147 13.77 -3.03 14.46
C VAL A 147 15.13 -3.67 14.21
N ILE A 148 15.14 -4.91 13.69
CA ILE A 148 16.35 -5.68 13.39
C ILE A 148 17.11 -5.03 12.23
N ALA A 149 16.41 -4.70 11.13
CA ALA A 149 17.02 -4.11 9.95
C ALA A 149 17.64 -2.73 10.23
N ALA A 150 16.95 -1.88 11.00
CA ALA A 150 17.45 -0.57 11.40
C ALA A 150 18.73 -0.69 12.26
N ALA A 151 18.73 -1.60 13.24
CA ALA A 151 19.91 -1.88 14.07
C ALA A 151 21.10 -2.40 13.22
N ALA A 152 20.81 -3.15 12.16
CA ALA A 152 21.79 -3.66 11.21
C ALA A 152 22.19 -2.66 10.11
N GLY A 153 21.69 -1.43 10.13
CA GLY A 153 22.14 -0.36 9.23
C GLY A 153 21.30 -0.16 7.96
N LEU A 154 20.03 -0.55 7.96
CA LEU A 154 19.07 -0.13 6.93
C LEU A 154 18.94 1.41 6.93
N ARG A 155 19.00 2.01 5.74
CA ARG A 155 18.87 3.46 5.49
C ARG A 155 18.06 3.79 4.24
N LEU A 156 17.37 2.81 3.65
CA LEU A 156 16.44 3.07 2.58
C LEU A 156 15.10 3.60 3.15
N PRO A 157 14.41 4.51 2.43
CA PRO A 157 13.06 4.91 2.78
C PRO A 157 12.07 3.75 2.59
N LEU A 158 10.98 3.76 3.36
CA LEU A 158 9.93 2.75 3.27
C LEU A 158 8.74 3.24 2.45
N VAL A 159 8.32 2.42 1.48
CA VAL A 159 7.08 2.60 0.71
C VAL A 159 6.03 1.61 1.23
N TYR A 160 4.87 2.13 1.65
CA TYR A 160 3.73 1.33 2.11
C TYR A 160 2.68 1.23 1.00
N ASN A 161 2.76 0.16 0.21
CA ASN A 161 1.95 -0.07 -0.99
C ASN A 161 0.72 -0.93 -0.66
N THR A 162 -0.38 -0.25 -0.36
CA THR A 162 -1.56 -0.83 0.30
C THR A 162 -2.82 -0.77 -0.57
N GLY A 163 -3.79 -1.63 -0.27
CA GLY A 163 -5.13 -1.59 -0.85
C GLY A 163 -6.06 -0.52 -0.25
N GLY A 164 -5.55 0.32 0.68
CA GLY A 164 -6.28 1.42 1.33
C GLY A 164 -7.23 1.01 2.44
N TYR A 165 -7.46 -0.30 2.65
CA TYR A 165 -8.36 -0.83 3.68
C TYR A 165 -7.64 -1.07 5.03
N ASP A 166 -6.95 -0.04 5.49
CA ASP A 166 -6.11 -0.01 6.69
C ASP A 166 -6.87 0.54 7.90
N SER A 167 -6.50 0.10 9.11
CA SER A 167 -7.11 0.61 10.34
C SER A 167 -6.35 1.83 10.86
N PRO A 168 -7.03 2.82 11.48
CA PRO A 168 -6.38 3.92 12.17
C PRO A 168 -5.38 3.45 13.22
N GLU A 169 -5.66 2.34 13.90
CA GLU A 169 -4.76 1.75 14.89
C GLU A 169 -3.44 1.26 14.29
N ALA A 170 -3.49 0.66 13.09
CA ALA A 170 -2.28 0.28 12.37
C ALA A 170 -1.51 1.51 11.89
N LEU A 171 -2.20 2.52 11.34
CA LEU A 171 -1.57 3.74 10.87
C LEU A 171 -0.93 4.55 12.00
N ALA A 172 -1.51 4.55 13.20
CA ALA A 172 -0.90 5.17 14.38
C ALA A 172 0.44 4.52 14.75
N LEU A 173 0.58 3.20 14.59
CA LEU A 173 1.87 2.52 14.80
C LEU A 173 2.90 2.91 13.74
N LEU A 174 2.45 3.28 12.53
CA LEU A 174 3.27 3.61 11.38
C LEU A 174 3.65 5.10 11.28
N ASP A 175 3.11 5.97 12.15
CA ASP A 175 3.38 7.42 12.11
C ASP A 175 4.86 7.73 12.40
N GLY A 176 5.58 8.24 11.40
CA GLY A 176 7.03 8.42 11.47
C GLY A 176 7.84 7.15 11.22
N VAL A 177 7.21 6.03 10.82
CA VAL A 177 7.88 4.82 10.34
C VAL A 177 7.95 4.80 8.81
N VAL A 178 6.83 5.13 8.15
CA VAL A 178 6.71 5.11 6.69
C VAL A 178 7.07 6.48 6.12
N ASP A 179 7.87 6.48 5.05
CA ASP A 179 8.25 7.70 4.34
C ASP A 179 7.27 8.02 3.22
N ILE A 180 6.83 6.99 2.49
CA ILE A 180 5.97 7.13 1.31
C ILE A 180 4.78 6.19 1.44
N TYR A 181 3.57 6.76 1.36
CA TYR A 181 2.34 5.98 1.29
C TYR A 181 1.88 5.84 -0.16
N MET A 182 1.51 4.63 -0.54
CA MET A 182 0.99 4.33 -1.87
C MET A 182 -0.31 3.51 -1.80
N PRO A 183 -1.44 4.12 -1.38
CA PRO A 183 -2.71 3.44 -1.29
C PRO A 183 -3.43 3.35 -2.66
N ASP A 184 -4.07 2.21 -2.89
CA ASP A 184 -5.07 2.05 -3.93
C ASP A 184 -6.44 2.49 -3.43
N MET A 185 -6.94 3.64 -3.89
CA MET A 185 -8.34 4.02 -3.71
C MET A 185 -9.18 3.34 -4.80
N LYS A 186 -9.74 2.16 -4.51
CA LYS A 186 -10.35 1.28 -5.52
C LYS A 186 -11.79 1.62 -5.87
N TYR A 187 -12.53 2.25 -4.95
CA TYR A 187 -13.97 2.45 -5.08
C TYR A 187 -14.44 3.77 -4.46
N GLY A 188 -15.37 4.44 -5.14
CA GLY A 188 -16.20 5.51 -4.60
C GLY A 188 -17.47 5.02 -3.89
N ASP A 189 -17.83 3.74 -4.03
CA ASP A 189 -19.06 3.14 -3.52
C ASP A 189 -18.77 1.86 -2.69
N SER A 190 -19.24 1.83 -1.44
CA SER A 190 -19.04 0.71 -0.52
C SER A 190 -19.83 -0.55 -0.87
N ASP A 191 -20.97 -0.44 -1.57
CA ASP A 191 -21.73 -1.60 -2.05
C ASP A 191 -21.02 -2.27 -3.23
N LEU A 192 -20.39 -1.49 -4.12
CA LEU A 192 -19.54 -2.04 -5.18
C LEU A 192 -18.28 -2.69 -4.59
N ALA A 193 -17.64 -2.05 -3.61
CA ALA A 193 -16.51 -2.64 -2.90
C ALA A 193 -16.89 -3.95 -2.18
N ARG A 194 -18.09 -4.02 -1.59
CA ARG A 194 -18.63 -5.24 -0.99
C ARG A 194 -18.86 -6.33 -2.02
N ARG A 195 -19.45 -5.97 -3.16
CA ARG A 195 -19.74 -6.90 -4.25
C ARG A 195 -18.47 -7.48 -4.86
N TYR A 196 -17.48 -6.64 -5.15
CA TYR A 196 -16.33 -7.02 -5.96
C TYR A 196 -15.04 -7.27 -5.16
N SER A 197 -14.96 -6.84 -3.90
CA SER A 197 -13.79 -7.06 -3.02
C SER A 197 -14.12 -7.68 -1.66
N HIS A 198 -15.38 -7.99 -1.40
CA HIS A 198 -15.88 -8.61 -0.15
C HIS A 198 -15.39 -7.90 1.13
N VAL A 199 -15.53 -6.58 1.13
CA VAL A 199 -15.29 -5.68 2.28
C VAL A 199 -16.53 -4.87 2.60
N ARG A 200 -16.64 -4.38 3.83
CA ARG A 200 -17.75 -3.53 4.26
C ARG A 200 -17.22 -2.13 4.49
N GLU A 201 -18.05 -1.11 4.32
CA GLU A 201 -17.70 0.28 4.66
C GLU A 201 -16.34 0.73 4.05
N TYR A 202 -16.02 0.23 2.85
CA TYR A 202 -14.72 0.43 2.22
C TYR A 202 -14.42 1.91 2.06
N VAL A 203 -15.34 2.68 1.50
CA VAL A 203 -15.13 4.11 1.22
C VAL A 203 -14.85 4.87 2.52
N GLN A 204 -15.53 4.52 3.61
CA GLN A 204 -15.33 5.15 4.91
C GLN A 204 -13.96 4.80 5.49
N ALA A 205 -13.57 3.53 5.45
CA ALA A 205 -12.26 3.07 5.93
C ALA A 205 -11.11 3.64 5.10
N ASP A 206 -11.21 3.54 3.77
CA ASP A 206 -10.24 4.02 2.79
C ASP A 206 -10.01 5.52 2.90
N ARG A 207 -11.08 6.33 2.93
CA ARG A 207 -10.96 7.78 3.10
C ARG A 207 -10.33 8.18 4.44
N ARG A 208 -10.65 7.48 5.53
CA ARG A 208 -10.01 7.72 6.83
C ARG A 208 -8.53 7.36 6.78
N ALA A 209 -8.19 6.22 6.18
CA ALA A 209 -6.83 5.75 6.04
C ALA A 209 -5.99 6.70 5.20
N VAL A 210 -6.46 7.08 4.00
CA VAL A 210 -5.74 7.99 3.09
C VAL A 210 -5.55 9.38 3.70
N ARG A 211 -6.56 9.91 4.40
CA ARG A 211 -6.42 11.19 5.11
C ARG A 211 -5.36 11.11 6.22
N GLU A 212 -5.33 10.01 6.97
CA GLU A 212 -4.32 9.81 8.00
C GLU A 212 -2.93 9.63 7.40
N MET A 213 -2.79 8.86 6.31
CA MET A 213 -1.53 8.74 5.56
C MET A 213 -1.04 10.12 5.11
N HIS A 214 -1.90 10.92 4.49
CA HIS A 214 -1.55 12.29 4.08
C HIS A 214 -1.16 13.17 5.26
N ARG A 215 -1.87 13.11 6.39
CA ARG A 215 -1.48 13.84 7.62
C ARG A 215 -0.05 13.50 8.06
N GLN A 216 0.35 12.25 7.94
CA GLN A 216 1.68 11.79 8.37
C GLN A 216 2.81 12.25 7.45
N VAL A 217 2.60 12.23 6.12
CA VAL A 217 3.70 12.42 5.15
C VAL A 217 3.55 13.61 4.21
N GLY A 218 2.35 14.19 4.10
CA GLY A 218 2.02 15.30 3.20
C GLY A 218 1.96 14.91 1.72
N ASP A 219 1.97 15.92 0.85
CA ASP A 219 2.03 15.72 -0.61
C ASP A 219 3.38 15.15 -1.05
N LEU A 220 3.40 14.40 -2.15
CA LEU A 220 4.60 13.72 -2.64
C LEU A 220 5.74 14.70 -2.93
N VAL A 221 6.87 14.52 -2.25
CA VAL A 221 8.12 15.25 -2.45
C VAL A 221 9.08 14.38 -3.25
N LEU A 222 9.64 14.96 -4.32
CA LEU A 222 10.60 14.31 -5.20
C LEU A 222 11.99 14.95 -5.01
N ASP A 223 13.04 14.15 -5.18
CA ASP A 223 14.41 14.64 -5.29
C ASP A 223 14.68 15.27 -6.68
N GLU A 224 15.91 15.74 -6.88
CA GLU A 224 16.38 16.33 -8.14
C GLU A 224 16.40 15.36 -9.33
N HIS A 225 16.25 14.06 -9.08
CA HIS A 225 16.17 13.01 -10.09
C HIS A 225 14.73 12.54 -10.34
N GLY A 226 13.74 13.15 -9.67
CA GLY A 226 12.33 12.80 -9.78
C GLY A 226 11.95 11.54 -9.00
N VAL A 227 12.78 11.08 -8.06
CA VAL A 227 12.51 9.93 -7.18
C VAL A 227 11.83 10.43 -5.91
N ALA A 228 10.78 9.75 -5.48
CA ALA A 228 10.06 10.08 -4.27
C ALA A 228 10.93 9.84 -3.04
N VAL A 229 10.94 10.82 -2.14
CA VAL A 229 11.66 10.74 -0.85
C VAL A 229 10.72 10.75 0.35
N ARG A 230 9.54 11.36 0.20
CA ARG A 230 8.48 11.40 1.23
C ARG A 230 7.15 11.75 0.59
N GLY A 231 6.04 11.31 1.16
CA GLY A 231 4.71 11.84 0.85
C GLY A 231 3.73 10.81 0.31
N LEU A 232 2.56 11.28 -0.11
CA LEU A 232 1.45 10.44 -0.56
C LEU A 232 1.37 10.36 -2.09
N LEU A 233 1.36 9.14 -2.63
CA LEU A 233 1.02 8.82 -4.02
C LEU A 233 -0.24 7.96 -4.05
N VAL A 234 -1.36 8.49 -4.53
CA VAL A 234 -2.62 7.71 -4.60
C VAL A 234 -2.74 7.00 -5.94
N ARG A 235 -3.09 5.71 -5.93
CA ARG A 235 -3.41 4.96 -7.14
C ARG A 235 -4.90 4.76 -7.27
N HIS A 236 -5.43 4.95 -8.47
CA HIS A 236 -6.83 4.71 -8.77
C HIS A 236 -6.97 3.89 -10.05
N LEU A 237 -7.37 2.61 -9.90
CA LEU A 237 -7.63 1.71 -11.02
C LEU A 237 -8.96 2.03 -11.68
N VAL A 238 -8.93 2.56 -12.90
CA VAL A 238 -10.17 2.80 -13.66
C VAL A 238 -10.77 1.47 -14.08
N LEU A 239 -11.99 1.21 -13.63
CA LEU A 239 -12.72 0.00 -13.96
C LEU A 239 -13.77 0.26 -15.07
N PRO A 240 -13.99 -0.70 -15.97
CA PRO A 240 -15.08 -0.69 -16.93
C PRO A 240 -16.43 -0.29 -16.33
N GLY A 241 -17.24 0.45 -17.08
CA GLY A 241 -18.57 0.87 -16.67
C GLY A 241 -18.60 1.81 -15.46
N ASN A 242 -17.47 2.46 -15.14
CA ASN A 242 -17.29 3.28 -13.95
C ASN A 242 -17.57 2.54 -12.63
N ILE A 243 -17.30 1.22 -12.57
CA ILE A 243 -17.48 0.43 -11.35
C ILE A 243 -16.63 0.97 -10.18
N ALA A 244 -15.49 1.59 -10.48
CA ALA A 244 -14.65 2.21 -9.46
C ALA A 244 -15.24 3.51 -8.88
N GLY A 245 -16.28 4.10 -9.48
CA GLY A 245 -16.80 5.42 -9.07
C GLY A 245 -15.73 6.51 -9.17
N THR A 246 -15.05 6.56 -10.32
CA THR A 246 -13.83 7.37 -10.56
C THR A 246 -14.04 8.85 -10.26
N ASP A 247 -15.19 9.38 -10.66
CA ASP A 247 -15.62 10.74 -10.38
C ASP A 247 -15.67 11.06 -8.88
N GLN A 248 -16.21 10.14 -8.08
CA GLN A 248 -16.34 10.31 -6.63
C GLN A 248 -15.00 10.20 -5.91
N VAL A 249 -14.11 9.31 -6.38
CA VAL A 249 -12.77 9.15 -5.82
C VAL A 249 -11.93 10.40 -6.10
N LEU A 250 -11.86 10.83 -7.36
CA LEU A 250 -11.05 11.98 -7.77
C LEU A 250 -11.55 13.28 -7.12
N ALA A 251 -12.85 13.50 -7.07
CA ALA A 251 -13.42 14.68 -6.40
C ALA A 251 -13.05 14.71 -4.92
N TRP A 252 -13.12 13.57 -4.23
CA TRP A 252 -12.76 13.49 -2.82
C TRP A 252 -11.27 13.73 -2.58
N ILE A 253 -10.37 13.16 -3.40
CA ILE A 253 -8.92 13.41 -3.28
C ILE A 253 -8.63 14.92 -3.37
N ALA A 254 -9.18 15.57 -4.40
CA ALA A 254 -8.95 16.99 -4.63
C ALA A 254 -9.47 17.89 -3.49
N SER A 255 -10.62 17.57 -2.91
CA SER A 255 -11.26 18.42 -1.89
C SER A 255 -10.83 18.11 -0.45
N GLU A 256 -10.47 16.86 -0.14
CA GLU A 256 -10.31 16.37 1.23
C GLU A 256 -8.89 15.89 1.57
N VAL A 257 -8.05 15.70 0.55
CA VAL A 257 -6.63 15.36 0.72
C VAL A 257 -5.79 16.56 0.33
N SER A 258 -5.65 16.81 -0.98
CA SER A 258 -4.95 17.98 -1.53
C SER A 258 -5.14 18.03 -3.05
N PRO A 259 -5.33 19.20 -3.67
CA PRO A 259 -5.29 19.34 -5.13
C PRO A 259 -3.89 19.02 -5.71
N ASP A 260 -2.84 19.06 -4.87
CA ASP A 260 -1.45 18.73 -5.24
C ASP A 260 -1.09 17.25 -4.97
N THR A 261 -2.08 16.41 -4.61
CA THR A 261 -1.86 14.97 -4.47
C THR A 261 -1.39 14.38 -5.80
N TYR A 262 -0.31 13.60 -5.76
CA TYR A 262 0.16 12.85 -6.92
C TYR A 262 -0.74 11.64 -7.13
N VAL A 263 -1.40 11.56 -8.29
CA VAL A 263 -2.38 10.51 -8.59
C VAL A 263 -1.91 9.70 -9.80
N ASN A 264 -1.73 8.39 -9.63
CA ASN A 264 -1.63 7.47 -10.74
C ASN A 264 -3.04 7.00 -11.16
N LEU A 265 -3.50 7.51 -12.30
CA LEU A 265 -4.77 7.14 -12.90
C LEU A 265 -4.54 5.94 -13.82
N MET A 266 -4.81 4.74 -13.30
CA MET A 266 -4.35 3.49 -13.89
C MET A 266 -5.30 2.98 -14.98
N ALA A 267 -4.79 2.87 -16.21
CA ALA A 267 -5.49 2.28 -17.36
C ALA A 267 -5.28 0.76 -17.51
N GLN A 268 -4.42 0.15 -16.68
CA GLN A 268 -3.90 -1.21 -16.88
C GLN A 268 -4.88 -2.31 -16.45
N TYR A 269 -6.17 -1.99 -16.29
CA TYR A 269 -7.18 -3.00 -15.99
C TYR A 269 -7.24 -4.05 -17.10
N ARG A 270 -7.12 -5.31 -16.68
CA ARG A 270 -7.43 -6.48 -17.51
C ARG A 270 -8.22 -7.49 -16.67
N PRO A 271 -9.18 -8.22 -17.27
CA PRO A 271 -9.88 -9.29 -16.57
C PRO A 271 -8.88 -10.34 -16.08
N CYS A 272 -8.90 -10.63 -14.78
CA CYS A 272 -8.08 -11.64 -14.11
C CYS A 272 -8.92 -12.36 -13.06
N TYR A 273 -8.41 -13.49 -12.55
CA TYR A 273 -9.05 -14.28 -11.49
C TYR A 273 -10.49 -14.68 -11.84
N ARG A 274 -11.49 -14.06 -11.20
CA ARG A 274 -12.93 -14.35 -11.38
C ARG A 274 -13.67 -13.21 -12.08
N ALA A 275 -12.96 -12.25 -12.66
CA ALA A 275 -13.58 -11.12 -13.36
C ALA A 275 -14.53 -11.56 -14.48
N TRP A 276 -14.23 -12.69 -15.14
CA TRP A 276 -15.06 -13.29 -16.19
C TRP A 276 -16.45 -13.75 -15.72
N GLU A 277 -16.66 -13.91 -14.40
CA GLU A 277 -17.96 -14.25 -13.81
C GLU A 277 -18.86 -13.01 -13.63
N HIS A 278 -18.33 -11.82 -13.87
CA HIS A 278 -19.00 -10.56 -13.59
C HIS A 278 -19.10 -9.70 -14.87
N PRO A 279 -20.29 -9.64 -15.51
CA PRO A 279 -20.50 -8.78 -16.67
C PRO A 279 -20.03 -7.35 -16.41
N THR A 280 -19.34 -6.76 -17.40
CA THR A 280 -18.62 -5.46 -17.36
C THR A 280 -17.17 -5.58 -16.90
N LEU A 281 -16.85 -6.41 -15.89
CA LEU A 281 -15.46 -6.70 -15.49
C LEU A 281 -14.80 -7.79 -16.35
N ASP A 282 -15.58 -8.49 -17.17
CA ASP A 282 -15.14 -9.50 -18.12
C ASP A 282 -14.42 -8.94 -19.36
N ARG A 283 -14.29 -7.61 -19.47
CA ARG A 283 -13.62 -6.92 -20.58
C ARG A 283 -12.57 -5.92 -20.12
N ARG A 284 -11.67 -5.53 -21.03
CA ARG A 284 -10.71 -4.44 -20.78
C ARG A 284 -11.40 -3.07 -20.75
N LEU A 285 -10.70 -2.10 -20.16
CA LEU A 285 -11.07 -0.70 -20.20
C LEU A 285 -11.00 -0.16 -21.64
N THR A 286 -12.00 0.59 -22.07
CA THR A 286 -11.99 1.26 -23.38
C THR A 286 -11.21 2.57 -23.33
N ARG A 287 -10.71 3.02 -24.47
CA ARG A 287 -10.04 4.33 -24.59
C ARG A 287 -10.96 5.49 -24.17
N ALA A 288 -12.26 5.40 -24.45
CA ALA A 288 -13.22 6.43 -24.10
C ALA A 288 -13.44 6.51 -22.58
N GLU A 289 -13.54 5.37 -21.90
CA GLU A 289 -13.65 5.33 -20.43
C GLU A 289 -12.40 5.93 -19.76
N TYR A 290 -11.20 5.59 -20.26
CA TYR A 290 -9.98 6.16 -19.71
C TYR A 290 -9.87 7.68 -19.95
N ARG A 291 -10.15 8.16 -21.18
CA ARG A 291 -10.16 9.59 -21.47
C ARG A 291 -11.12 10.37 -20.57
N ARG A 292 -12.31 9.82 -20.32
CA ARG A 292 -13.28 10.41 -19.40
C ARG A 292 -12.73 10.51 -17.97
N ALA A 293 -11.96 9.53 -17.51
CA ALA A 293 -11.30 9.58 -16.20
C ALA A 293 -10.24 10.69 -16.13
N CYS A 294 -9.42 10.85 -17.17
CA CYS A 294 -8.45 11.95 -17.26
C CYS A 294 -9.14 13.33 -17.28
N GLU A 295 -10.23 13.49 -18.05
CA GLU A 295 -11.02 14.72 -18.08
C GLU A 295 -11.63 15.04 -16.71
N LEU A 296 -12.09 14.02 -15.98
CA LEU A 296 -12.58 14.18 -14.60
C LEU A 296 -11.48 14.71 -13.68
N ALA A 297 -10.28 14.13 -13.73
CA ALA A 297 -9.15 14.58 -12.93
C ALA A 297 -8.81 16.06 -13.20
N GLY A 298 -8.77 16.46 -14.47
CA GLY A 298 -8.56 17.85 -14.85
C GLY A 298 -9.67 18.80 -14.36
N ARG A 299 -10.93 18.37 -14.42
CA ARG A 299 -12.08 19.17 -13.94
C ARG A 299 -12.06 19.42 -12.43
N VAL A 300 -11.56 18.47 -11.65
CA VAL A 300 -11.45 18.61 -10.19
C VAL A 300 -10.13 19.26 -9.76
N GLY A 301 -9.27 19.65 -10.71
CA GLY A 301 -8.04 20.39 -10.43
C GLY A 301 -6.84 19.53 -10.03
N LEU A 302 -6.87 18.21 -10.26
CA LEU A 302 -5.71 17.33 -10.03
C LEU A 302 -4.74 17.44 -11.20
N VAL A 303 -3.58 18.06 -10.96
CA VAL A 303 -2.59 18.40 -11.99
C VAL A 303 -1.38 17.47 -12.04
N ARG A 304 -1.07 16.77 -10.94
CA ARG A 304 0.07 15.84 -10.83
C ARG A 304 -0.36 14.41 -11.16
N LEU A 305 -0.60 14.16 -12.44
CA LEU A 305 -1.03 12.85 -12.94
C LEU A 305 0.16 12.07 -13.51
N ASP A 306 0.33 10.83 -13.05
CA ASP A 306 1.15 9.85 -13.77
C ASP A 306 0.26 9.15 -14.80
N PRO A 307 0.52 9.29 -16.10
CA PRO A 307 -0.13 8.45 -17.10
C PRO A 307 0.51 7.06 -16.99
N GLY A 308 -0.08 6.21 -16.16
CA GLY A 308 0.40 4.84 -15.93
C GLY A 308 0.55 4.00 -17.20
#